data_AF-A0A321LK63-F1
#
_entry.id   AF-A0A321LK63-F1
#
_cell.length_a   1.000
_cell.length_b   1.000
_cell.length_c   1.000
_cell.angle_alpha   90.00
_cell.angle_beta   90.00
_cell.angle_gamma   90.00
#
_symmetry.space_group_name_H-M   'P 1'
#
loop_
_entity.id
_entity.type
_entity.pdbx_description
1 polymer ?
#
loop_
_entity_poly.entity_id
_entity_poly.type
_entity_poly.pdbx_seq_one_letter_code
_entity_poly.pdbx_strand_id
1 'polypeptide(L)'
;MIQLELRPEVEAKLTAEAKARGVEVEIYVESLIEEAISTTPLVQRRQPTAAEMRVFFEAMTANSENIPQLPDEAFERESFYRDHD
;
A
#
# COMPACT_ATOMS: atom_id res chain seq x y z
N MET A 1 23.23 16.46 -12.24
CA MET A 1 23.97 15.29 -11.74
C MET A 1 24.33 15.57 -10.29
N ILE A 2 23.77 14.78 -9.37
CA ILE A 2 24.06 14.86 -7.93
C ILE A 2 24.99 13.67 -7.62
N GLN A 3 26.10 13.91 -6.93
CA GLN A 3 26.99 12.86 -6.45
C GLN A 3 26.81 12.76 -4.93
N LEU A 4 26.56 11.54 -4.44
CA LEU A 4 26.28 11.29 -3.03
C LEU A 4 27.25 10.22 -2.50
N GLU A 5 28.04 10.59 -1.51
CA GLU A 5 28.92 9.67 -0.80
C GLU A 5 28.13 8.99 0.32
N LEU A 6 27.79 7.72 0.14
CA LEU A 6 27.02 6.93 1.10
C LEU A 6 27.95 6.08 1.97
N ARG A 7 27.56 5.88 3.22
CA ARG A 7 28.23 4.89 4.08
C ARG A 7 27.95 3.48 3.51
N PRO A 8 28.91 2.53 3.57
CA PRO A 8 28.73 1.19 3.01
C PRO A 8 27.49 0.45 3.55
N GLU A 9 27.17 0.66 4.83
CA GLU A 9 25.96 0.07 5.45
C GLU A 9 24.66 0.60 4.85
N VAL A 10 24.63 1.85 4.41
CA VAL A 10 23.45 2.49 3.81
C VAL A 10 23.28 2.02 2.37
N GLU A 11 24.39 1.95 1.62
CA GLU A 11 24.40 1.42 0.25
C GLU A 11 23.91 -0.04 0.19
N ALA A 12 24.39 -0.88 1.11
CA ALA A 12 23.96 -2.27 1.21
C ALA A 12 22.46 -2.40 1.49
N LYS A 13 21.90 -1.55 2.36
CA LYS A 13 20.46 -1.53 2.67
C LYS A 13 19.63 -1.06 1.48
N LEU A 14 20.03 0.03 0.82
CA LEU A 14 19.34 0.54 -0.37
C LEU A 14 19.31 -0.51 -1.48
N THR A 15 20.43 -1.20 -1.70
CA THR A 15 20.53 -2.28 -2.70
C THR A 15 19.60 -3.45 -2.35
N ALA A 16 19.56 -3.85 -1.08
CA ALA A 16 18.69 -4.93 -0.63
C ALA A 16 17.20 -4.58 -0.79
N GLU A 17 16.81 -3.35 -0.43
CA GLU A 17 15.43 -2.89 -0.55
C GLU A 17 14.99 -2.70 -2.01
N ALA A 18 15.86 -2.15 -2.87
CA ALA A 18 15.61 -2.04 -4.30
C ALA A 18 15.41 -3.43 -4.92
N LYS A 19 16.28 -4.39 -4.59
CA LYS A 19 16.15 -5.78 -5.03
C LYS A 19 14.87 -6.45 -4.54
N ALA A 20 14.48 -6.24 -3.28
CA ALA A 20 13.23 -6.78 -2.74
C ALA A 20 11.99 -6.24 -3.46
N ARG A 21 12.07 -5.00 -3.96
CA ARG A 21 11.02 -4.34 -4.75
C ARG A 21 11.13 -4.61 -6.26
N GLY A 22 12.19 -5.28 -6.72
CA GLY A 22 12.43 -5.58 -8.13
C GLY A 22 12.75 -4.35 -8.98
N VAL A 23 13.30 -3.29 -8.38
CA VAL A 23 13.65 -2.03 -9.06
C VAL A 23 15.15 -1.78 -9.00
N GLU A 24 15.65 -0.98 -9.94
CA GLU A 24 17.04 -0.48 -9.91
C GLU A 24 17.27 0.45 -8.71
N VAL A 25 18.50 0.45 -8.17
CA VAL A 25 18.85 1.22 -6.97
C VAL A 25 18.68 2.72 -7.20
N GLU A 26 18.99 3.22 -8.40
CA GLU A 26 18.85 4.63 -8.75
C GLU A 26 17.39 5.08 -8.74
N ILE A 27 16.49 4.29 -9.34
CA ILE A 27 15.03 4.55 -9.33
C ILE A 27 14.50 4.52 -7.89
N TYR A 28 14.99 3.57 -7.08
CA TYR A 28 14.59 3.49 -5.68
C TYR A 28 15.02 4.74 -4.89
N VAL A 29 16.27 5.18 -5.05
CA VAL A 29 16.79 6.38 -4.38
C VAL A 29 16.06 7.64 -4.86
N GLU A 30 15.77 7.76 -6.16
CA GLU A 30 14.98 8.86 -6.70
C GLU A 30 13.59 8.92 -6.05
N SER A 31 12.89 7.78 -5.95
CA SER A 31 11.58 7.71 -5.31
C SER A 31 11.60 8.11 -3.83
N LEU A 32 12.67 7.75 -3.09
CA LEU A 32 12.85 8.14 -1.69
C LEU A 32 13.10 9.65 -1.55
N ILE A 33 13.85 10.23 -2.48
CA ILE A 33 14.07 11.68 -2.51
C ILE A 33 12.76 12.39 -2.85
N GLU A 34 12.00 11.92 -3.84
CA GLU A 34 10.67 12.44 -4.19
C GLU A 34 9.70 12.39 -3.01
N GLU A 35 9.67 11.28 -2.27
CA GLU A 35 8.86 11.13 -1.05
C GLU A 35 9.31 12.13 0.02
N ALA A 36 10.62 12.30 0.23
CA ALA A 36 11.18 13.20 1.24
C ALA A 36 11.00 14.69 0.90
N ILE A 37 11.04 15.07 -0.38
CA ILE A 37 10.80 16.46 -0.84
C ILE A 37 9.31 16.77 -1.01
N SER A 38 8.46 15.74 -1.12
CA SER A 38 7.02 15.96 -1.13
C SER A 38 6.64 16.59 0.20
N THR A 39 6.37 17.90 0.16
CA THR A 39 6.03 18.74 1.33
C THR A 39 4.71 18.38 1.99
N THR A 40 4.04 17.33 1.53
CA THR A 40 3.09 16.61 2.38
C THR A 40 3.94 16.10 3.53
N PRO A 41 3.81 16.63 4.77
CA PRO A 41 4.46 15.98 5.88
C PRO A 41 4.12 14.50 5.71
N LEU A 42 5.10 13.59 5.83
CA LEU A 42 4.79 12.23 6.22
C LEU A 42 3.87 12.44 7.41
N VAL A 43 2.56 12.45 7.16
CA VAL A 43 1.55 12.63 8.18
C VAL A 43 1.90 11.40 8.96
N GLN A 44 2.62 11.58 10.07
CA GLN A 44 2.93 10.49 10.97
C GLN A 44 1.57 9.88 11.13
N ARG A 45 1.36 8.71 10.50
CA ARG A 45 0.02 8.17 10.34
C ARG A 45 -0.32 7.79 11.76
N ARG A 46 -0.90 8.77 12.46
CA ARG A 46 -1.20 8.65 13.87
C ARG A 46 -2.12 7.46 13.87
N GLN A 47 -1.78 6.46 14.66
CA GLN A 47 -2.69 5.34 14.78
C GLN A 47 -4.05 5.91 15.20
N PRO A 48 -5.11 5.60 14.45
CA PRO A 48 -6.41 6.14 14.79
C PRO A 48 -6.77 5.63 16.18
N THR A 49 -7.34 6.52 16.98
CA THR A 49 -7.89 6.18 18.28
C THR A 49 -9.01 5.15 18.09
N ALA A 50 -9.31 4.40 19.15
CA ALA A 50 -10.43 3.46 19.13
C ALA A 50 -11.77 4.13 18.76
N ALA A 51 -11.94 5.43 19.08
CA ALA A 51 -13.12 6.19 18.69
C ALA A 51 -13.18 6.45 17.17
N GLU A 52 -12.07 6.89 16.58
CA GLU A 52 -11.97 7.09 15.12
C GLU A 52 -12.14 5.78 14.36
N MET A 53 -11.57 4.68 14.87
CA MET A 53 -11.78 3.34 14.30
C MET A 53 -13.26 2.93 14.34
N ARG A 54 -13.97 3.18 15.46
CA ARG A 54 -15.42 2.88 15.54
C ARG A 54 -16.23 3.65 14.51
N VAL A 55 -15.99 4.95 14.37
CA VAL A 55 -16.66 5.79 13.36
C VAL A 55 -16.39 5.28 11.95
N PHE A 56 -15.13 4.90 11.67
CA PHE A 56 -14.77 4.31 10.38
C PHE A 56 -15.53 3.01 10.10
N PHE A 57 -15.59 2.09 11.07
CA PHE A 57 -16.32 0.83 10.90
C PHE A 57 -17.82 1.03 10.74
N GLU A 58 -18.42 1.93 11.52
CA GLU A 58 -19.84 2.27 11.39
C GLU A 58 -20.16 2.78 9.98
N ALA A 59 -19.34 3.70 9.46
CA ALA A 59 -19.45 4.20 8.10
C ALA A 59 -19.26 3.11 7.04
N MET A 60 -18.30 2.20 7.24
CA MET A 60 -18.06 1.07 6.33
C MET A 60 -19.22 0.07 6.31
N THR A 61 -19.89 -0.14 7.44
CA THR A 61 -21.04 -1.03 7.55
C THR A 61 -22.37 -0.39 7.13
N ALA A 62 -22.36 0.88 6.71
CA ALA A 62 -23.57 1.55 6.26
C ALA A 62 -24.21 0.77 5.10
N ASN A 63 -25.50 0.45 5.23
CA ASN A 63 -26.29 -0.35 4.28
C ASN A 63 -25.93 -1.85 4.23
N SER A 64 -25.13 -2.35 5.16
CA SER A 64 -24.79 -3.79 5.22
C SER A 64 -26.01 -4.69 5.42
N GLU A 65 -27.09 -4.17 6.00
CA GLU A 65 -28.39 -4.82 6.13
C GLU A 65 -29.06 -5.13 4.79
N ASN A 66 -28.65 -4.46 3.70
CA ASN A 66 -29.19 -4.66 2.36
C ASN A 66 -28.35 -5.63 1.51
N ILE A 67 -27.29 -6.22 2.07
CA ILE A 67 -26.44 -7.17 1.34
C ILE A 67 -27.23 -8.47 1.12
N PRO A 68 -27.42 -8.92 -0.12
CA PRO A 68 -28.13 -10.15 -0.40
C PRO A 68 -27.33 -11.36 0.09
N GLN A 69 -28.04 -12.35 0.64
CA GLN A 69 -27.47 -13.66 0.91
C GLN A 69 -27.32 -14.41 -0.42
N LEU A 70 -26.08 -14.65 -0.83
CA LEU A 70 -25.78 -15.40 -2.03
C LEU A 70 -25.56 -16.88 -1.68
N PRO A 71 -25.95 -17.82 -2.57
CA PRO A 71 -25.67 -19.23 -2.38
C PRO A 71 -24.17 -19.50 -2.58
N ASP A 72 -23.66 -20.61 -2.04
CA ASP A 72 -22.23 -20.94 -2.05
C ASP A 72 -21.66 -20.99 -3.49
N GLU A 73 -22.46 -21.44 -4.46
CA GLU A 73 -22.07 -21.52 -5.87
C GLU A 73 -21.73 -20.14 -6.49
N ALA A 74 -22.22 -19.05 -5.90
CA ALA A 74 -21.88 -17.70 -6.34
C ALA A 74 -20.42 -17.32 -6.01
N PHE A 75 -19.78 -18.03 -5.08
CA PHE A 75 -18.40 -17.81 -4.67
C PHE A 75 -17.41 -18.75 -5.36
N GLU A 76 -17.90 -19.66 -6.21
CA GLU A 76 -17.05 -20.52 -7.03
C GLU A 76 -16.32 -19.71 -8.10
N ARG A 77 -15.12 -20.14 -8.45
CA ARG A 77 -14.25 -19.45 -9.41
C ARG A 77 -14.97 -19.24 -10.76
N GLU A 78 -15.73 -20.23 -11.20
CA GLU A 78 -16.50 -20.25 -12.44
C GLU A 78 -17.66 -19.24 -12.46
N SER A 79 -18.02 -18.66 -11.31
CA SER A 79 -19.00 -17.56 -11.21
C SER A 79 -18.35 -16.18 -11.43
N PHE A 80 -17.03 -16.04 -11.22
CA PHE A 80 -16.29 -14.80 -11.46
C PHE A 80 -15.67 -14.71 -12.85
N TYR A 81 -15.34 -15.85 -13.47
CA TYR A 81 -14.53 -15.91 -14.69
C TYR A 81 -15.25 -16.56 -15.88
N ARG A 82 -16.58 -16.59 -15.89
CA ARG A 82 -17.38 -17.34 -16.88
C ARG A 82 -17.22 -16.86 -18.32
N ASP A 83 -16.94 -15.57 -18.53
CA ASP A 83 -16.95 -14.92 -19.85
C ASP A 83 -15.55 -14.44 -20.30
N HIS A 84 -14.49 -15.11 -19.86
CA HIS A 84 -13.13 -14.83 -20.29
C HIS A 84 -12.57 -16.01 -21.11
N ASP A 85 -12.86 -15.98 -22.42
CA ASP A 85 -12.14 -16.73 -23.47
C ASP A 85 -11.49 -15.75 -24.47
#